data_AF-A0A1A6FSR9-F1
#
_entry.id   AF-A0A1A6FSR9-F1
#
_cell.length_a   1.000
_cell.length_b   1.000
_cell.length_c   1.000
_cell.angle_alpha   90.00
_cell.angle_beta   90.00
_cell.angle_gamma   90.00
#
_symmetry.space_group_name_H-M   'P 1'
#
loop_
_entity.id
_entity.type
_entity.pdbx_description
1 polymer ?
#
loop_
_entity_poly.entity_id
_entity_poly.type
_entity_poly.pdbx_seq_one_letter_code
_entity_poly.pdbx_strand_id
1 'polypeptide(L)'
;PINAGVNQTPRHKVTEKGQEAALRCEPISGHTGVFWYRQTTARGLEFLMYFRNQERISHGGITQTPKFLIGQQWQRLTLECEQDFNHDTMFWYRQDPGKGFRLIYYSITENDIQKGDLFEGYDVSREKKPFFPLTVTSAQKNQTAVYLCASSVAQWSTATSSLCINVPKSCSPY
;
A
#
# COMPACT_ATOMS: atom_id res chain seq x y z
N PRO A 1 -17.14 1.34 -9.17
CA PRO A 1 -16.57 1.52 -7.82
C PRO A 1 -16.20 0.16 -7.21
N ILE A 2 -14.95 -0.28 -7.40
CA ILE A 2 -14.49 -1.58 -6.87
C ILE A 2 -13.83 -1.28 -5.52
N ASN A 3 -14.60 -1.48 -4.46
CA ASN A 3 -14.15 -1.28 -3.11
C ASN A 3 -13.17 -2.41 -2.77
N ALA A 4 -11.89 -2.12 -2.56
CA ALA A 4 -10.88 -3.10 -2.12
C ALA A 4 -11.08 -3.49 -0.64
N GLY A 5 -12.32 -3.81 -0.25
CA GLY A 5 -12.73 -4.09 1.12
C GLY A 5 -12.25 -5.45 1.60
N VAL A 6 -11.08 -5.48 2.22
CA VAL A 6 -10.63 -6.64 3.01
C VAL A 6 -11.39 -6.72 4.34
N ASN A 7 -11.74 -7.93 4.79
CA ASN A 7 -12.24 -8.14 6.14
C ASN A 7 -11.11 -8.65 7.05
N GLN A 8 -10.63 -7.78 7.94
CA GLN A 8 -9.63 -8.15 8.94
C GLN A 8 -10.30 -8.43 10.28
N THR A 9 -10.12 -9.64 10.80
CA THR A 9 -10.70 -10.07 12.07
C THR A 9 -9.61 -10.58 13.03
N PRO A 10 -9.53 -10.06 14.26
CA PRO A 10 -10.23 -8.90 14.80
C PRO A 10 -9.69 -7.56 14.24
N ARG A 11 -10.52 -6.51 14.23
CA ARG A 11 -10.12 -5.15 13.80
C ARG A 11 -9.06 -4.52 14.72
N HIS A 12 -9.13 -4.84 16.00
CA HIS A 12 -8.14 -4.47 17.01
C HIS A 12 -7.90 -5.67 17.93
N LYS A 13 -6.63 -5.98 18.22
CA LYS A 13 -6.25 -6.99 19.20
C LYS A 13 -5.22 -6.37 20.15
N VAL A 14 -5.53 -6.39 21.44
CA VAL A 14 -4.61 -5.96 22.51
C VAL A 14 -4.21 -7.21 23.26
N THR A 15 -2.90 -7.47 23.35
CA THR A 15 -2.34 -8.62 24.06
C THR A 15 -1.22 -8.14 24.96
N GLU A 16 -0.92 -8.89 26.02
CA GLU A 16 0.24 -8.59 26.86
C GLU A 16 1.54 -8.84 26.10
N LYS A 17 2.62 -8.22 26.59
CA LYS A 17 3.95 -8.39 26.00
C LYS A 17 4.38 -9.85 26.17
N GLY A 18 4.67 -10.53 25.06
CA GLY A 18 5.08 -11.94 25.04
C GLY A 18 3.94 -12.92 24.75
N GLN A 19 2.69 -12.46 24.68
CA GLN A 19 1.56 -13.28 24.25
C GLN A 19 1.42 -13.31 22.72
N GLU A 20 0.94 -14.45 22.22
CA GLU A 20 0.71 -14.66 20.79
C GLU A 20 -0.52 -13.88 20.29
N ALA A 21 -0.36 -13.22 19.15
CA ALA A 21 -1.43 -12.47 18.49
C ALA A 21 -1.62 -12.95 17.05
N ALA A 22 -2.67 -13.74 16.81
CA ALA A 22 -3.14 -14.03 15.45
C ALA A 22 -4.10 -12.94 14.92
N LEU A 23 -3.87 -12.53 13.68
CA LEU A 23 -4.79 -11.72 12.86
C LEU A 23 -5.18 -12.54 11.62
N ARG A 24 -6.43 -12.42 11.18
CA ARG A 24 -6.93 -13.07 9.97
C ARG A 24 -7.32 -12.01 8.95
N CYS A 25 -6.85 -12.15 7.72
CA CYS A 25 -7.29 -11.33 6.58
C CYS A 25 -7.98 -12.24 5.56
N GLU A 26 -9.24 -11.97 5.27
CA GLU A 26 -9.99 -12.71 4.24
C GLU A 26 -10.07 -11.86 2.96
N PRO A 27 -9.42 -12.27 1.87
CA PRO A 27 -9.53 -11.58 0.61
C PRO A 27 -10.94 -11.74 0.01
N ILE A 28 -11.38 -10.74 -0.76
CA ILE A 28 -12.62 -10.82 -1.53
C ILE A 28 -12.50 -11.95 -2.57
N SER A 29 -13.61 -12.67 -2.82
CA SER A 29 -13.66 -13.72 -3.85
C SER A 29 -13.07 -13.24 -5.18
N GLY A 30 -12.12 -14.01 -5.72
CA GLY A 30 -11.35 -13.68 -6.92
C GLY A 30 -9.94 -13.15 -6.62
N HIS A 31 -9.71 -12.45 -5.50
CA HIS A 31 -8.40 -11.90 -5.17
C HIS A 31 -7.42 -13.02 -4.83
N THR A 32 -6.38 -13.18 -5.65
CA THR A 32 -5.37 -14.24 -5.48
C THR A 32 -4.17 -13.82 -4.61
N GLY A 33 -4.06 -12.52 -4.30
CA GLY A 33 -2.93 -11.93 -3.59
C GLY A 33 -3.33 -11.19 -2.32
N VAL A 34 -2.62 -11.46 -1.21
CA VAL A 34 -2.79 -10.81 0.09
C VAL A 34 -1.46 -10.27 0.58
N PHE A 35 -1.41 -8.97 0.87
CA PHE A 35 -0.21 -8.31 1.39
C PHE A 35 -0.39 -7.92 2.86
N TRP A 36 0.63 -8.19 3.67
CA TRP A 36 0.64 -7.85 5.09
C TRP A 36 1.66 -6.75 5.38
N TYR A 37 1.19 -5.69 6.02
CA TYR A 37 2.03 -4.58 6.47
C TYR A 37 1.87 -4.32 7.97
N ARG A 38 2.98 -3.93 8.60
CA ARG A 38 3.03 -3.37 9.95
C ARG A 38 3.11 -1.87 9.86
N GLN A 39 2.21 -1.16 10.54
CA GLN A 39 2.32 0.28 10.70
C GLN A 39 2.60 0.60 12.17
N THR A 40 3.64 1.36 12.46
CA THR A 40 3.87 1.90 13.81
C THR A 40 4.10 3.40 13.74
N THR A 41 3.69 4.14 14.76
CA THR A 41 3.93 5.59 14.87
C THR A 41 5.41 5.95 14.74
N ALA A 42 6.31 5.10 15.24
CA ALA A 42 7.76 5.33 15.16
C ALA A 42 8.38 4.93 13.81
N ARG A 43 7.90 3.83 13.18
CA ARG A 43 8.52 3.26 11.98
C ARG A 43 7.70 3.40 10.68
N GLY A 44 6.58 4.09 10.68
CA GLY A 44 5.75 4.19 9.48
C GLY A 44 5.23 2.83 9.04
N LEU A 45 4.90 2.70 7.75
CA LEU A 45 4.49 1.43 7.14
C LEU A 45 5.71 0.56 6.81
N GLU A 46 5.60 -0.73 7.08
CA GLU A 46 6.64 -1.74 6.87
C GLU A 46 5.98 -2.97 6.25
N PHE A 47 6.50 -3.41 5.11
CA PHE A 47 6.07 -4.67 4.50
C PHE A 47 6.57 -5.85 5.33
N LEU A 48 5.72 -6.86 5.52
CA LEU A 48 6.09 -8.08 6.25
C LEU A 48 6.13 -9.30 5.33
N MET A 49 5.07 -9.53 4.57
CA MET A 49 4.90 -10.75 3.78
C MET A 49 3.78 -10.64 2.75
N TYR A 50 3.92 -11.38 1.66
CA TYR A 50 2.93 -11.52 0.59
C TYR A 50 2.51 -12.98 0.48
N PHE A 51 1.22 -13.21 0.28
CA PHE A 51 0.67 -14.53 -0.03
C PHE A 51 0.03 -14.50 -1.41
N ARG A 52 0.36 -15.47 -2.25
CA ARG A 52 -0.33 -15.73 -3.51
C ARG A 52 -0.92 -17.13 -3.49
N ASN A 53 -2.21 -17.27 -3.74
CA ASN A 53 -2.88 -18.58 -3.71
C ASN A 53 -2.55 -19.39 -2.44
N GLN A 54 -2.53 -18.71 -1.28
CA GLN A 54 -2.18 -19.27 0.03
C GLN A 54 -0.69 -19.66 0.23
N GLU A 55 0.17 -19.44 -0.76
CA GLU A 55 1.62 -19.64 -0.63
C GLU A 55 2.32 -18.35 -0.21
N ARG A 56 3.21 -18.45 0.78
CA ARG A 56 4.03 -17.33 1.24
C ARG A 56 5.13 -17.05 0.22
N ILE A 57 5.12 -15.84 -0.34
CA ILE A 57 6.19 -15.31 -1.18
C ILE A 57 6.94 -14.26 -0.36
N SER A 58 8.17 -14.59 0.03
CA SER A 58 8.99 -13.76 0.94
C SER A 58 10.16 -13.04 0.27
N HIS A 59 10.31 -13.14 -1.05
CA HIS A 59 11.38 -12.46 -1.77
C HIS A 59 10.84 -11.18 -2.41
N GLY A 60 11.38 -10.05 -1.96
CA GLY A 60 11.05 -8.70 -2.39
C GLY A 60 10.35 -7.85 -1.33
N GLY A 61 10.11 -6.59 -1.65
CA GLY A 61 9.64 -5.52 -0.81
C GLY A 61 9.28 -4.27 -1.64
N ILE A 62 8.71 -3.30 -0.92
CA ILE A 62 8.44 -1.95 -1.44
C ILE A 62 9.19 -0.97 -0.56
N THR A 63 9.97 -0.10 -1.19
CA THR A 63 10.72 0.97 -0.55
C THR A 63 10.05 2.30 -0.87
N GLN A 64 9.65 3.04 0.15
CA GLN A 64 9.10 4.39 0.01
C GLN A 64 10.04 5.43 0.63
N THR A 65 10.37 6.47 -0.13
CA THR A 65 11.32 7.51 0.29
C THR A 65 10.80 8.91 -0.06
N PRO A 66 10.89 9.90 0.84
CA PRO A 66 11.28 9.76 2.24
C PRO A 66 10.14 9.17 3.07
N LYS A 67 10.52 8.59 4.22
CA LYS A 67 9.59 8.04 5.20
C LYS A 67 8.62 9.07 5.79
N PHE A 68 9.12 10.29 5.98
CA PHE A 68 8.34 11.45 6.41
C PHE A 68 8.69 12.58 5.46
N LEU A 69 7.69 13.12 4.77
CA LEU A 69 7.84 14.25 3.88
C LEU A 69 7.11 15.44 4.50
N ILE A 70 7.89 16.43 4.94
CA ILE A 70 7.38 17.67 5.51
C ILE A 70 7.73 18.77 4.53
N GLY A 71 6.71 19.41 3.96
CA GLY A 71 6.88 20.55 3.07
C GLY A 71 6.03 21.74 3.50
N GLN A 72 6.39 22.91 3.00
CA GLN A 72 5.59 24.12 3.16
C GLN A 72 4.42 24.13 2.18
N GLN A 73 3.42 24.94 2.47
CA GLN A 73 2.27 25.12 1.58
C GLN A 73 2.73 25.61 0.21
N TRP A 74 2.07 25.12 -0.84
CA TRP A 74 2.32 25.42 -2.26
C TRP A 74 3.59 24.80 -2.85
N GLN A 75 4.40 24.10 -2.06
CA GLN A 75 5.55 23.37 -2.59
C GLN A 75 5.12 22.15 -3.40
N ARG A 76 5.87 21.85 -4.46
CA ARG A 76 5.78 20.58 -5.17
C ARG A 76 6.63 19.55 -4.40
N LEU A 77 6.01 18.45 -4.01
CA LEU A 77 6.62 17.44 -3.12
C LEU A 77 6.51 16.05 -3.75
N THR A 78 7.60 15.29 -3.79
CA THR A 78 7.62 13.95 -4.40
C THR A 78 7.92 12.88 -3.36
N LEU A 79 7.10 11.82 -3.39
CA LEU A 79 7.31 10.56 -2.71
C LEU A 79 7.76 9.53 -3.74
N GLU A 80 8.94 8.96 -3.51
CA GLU A 80 9.48 7.87 -4.30
C GLU A 80 8.89 6.54 -3.83
N CYS A 81 8.61 5.66 -4.78
CA CYS A 81 8.31 4.26 -4.52
C CYS A 81 9.11 3.38 -5.47
N GLU A 82 9.78 2.39 -4.88
CA GLU A 82 10.53 1.36 -5.59
C GLU A 82 10.09 -0.03 -5.14
N GLN A 83 10.07 -0.99 -6.05
CA GLN A 83 9.84 -2.40 -5.76
C GLN A 83 10.87 -3.30 -6.44
N ASP A 84 11.16 -4.43 -5.82
CA ASP A 84 12.07 -5.49 -6.28
C ASP A 84 11.33 -6.83 -6.48
N PHE A 85 10.00 -6.82 -6.47
CA PHE A 85 9.14 -7.97 -6.73
C PHE A 85 9.05 -8.36 -8.21
N ASN A 86 9.54 -7.50 -9.12
CA ASN A 86 9.28 -7.59 -10.56
C ASN A 86 7.78 -7.61 -10.91
N HIS A 87 6.94 -7.06 -10.03
CA HIS A 87 5.52 -6.85 -10.26
C HIS A 87 5.27 -5.88 -11.43
N ASP A 88 4.25 -6.12 -12.24
CA ASP A 88 3.92 -5.22 -13.35
C ASP A 88 3.15 -4.00 -12.82
N THR A 89 2.13 -4.27 -11.99
CA THR A 89 1.22 -3.23 -11.54
C THR A 89 1.72 -2.55 -10.28
N MET A 90 1.62 -1.22 -10.21
CA MET A 90 1.93 -0.42 -9.01
C MET A 90 0.79 0.56 -8.71
N PHE A 91 0.65 0.92 -7.44
CA PHE A 91 -0.46 1.68 -6.91
C PHE A 91 0.00 2.73 -5.90
N TRP A 92 -0.69 3.85 -5.87
CA TRP A 92 -0.61 4.84 -4.79
C TRP A 92 -1.95 5.00 -4.10
N TYR A 93 -1.92 4.90 -2.77
CA TYR A 93 -3.06 5.11 -1.92
C TYR A 93 -2.83 6.26 -0.95
N ARG A 94 -3.92 6.92 -0.58
CA ARG A 94 -3.97 7.82 0.57
C ARG A 94 -4.85 7.24 1.66
N GLN A 95 -4.40 7.37 2.90
CA GLN A 95 -5.15 7.02 4.10
C GLN A 95 -5.29 8.23 5.00
N ASP A 96 -6.53 8.67 5.22
CA ASP A 96 -6.85 9.67 6.24
C ASP A 96 -7.24 8.96 7.57
N PRO A 97 -7.03 9.60 8.73
CA PRO A 97 -7.49 9.07 10.01
C PRO A 97 -8.98 8.69 10.00
N GLY A 98 -9.30 7.46 10.43
CA GLY A 98 -10.67 6.96 10.50
C GLY A 98 -11.31 6.63 9.15
N LYS A 99 -10.60 6.80 8.03
CA LYS A 99 -11.08 6.46 6.68
C LYS A 99 -10.37 5.23 6.13
N GLY A 100 -10.98 4.58 5.14
CA GLY A 100 -10.33 3.54 4.34
C GLY A 100 -9.25 4.12 3.41
N PHE A 101 -8.56 3.22 2.70
CA PHE A 101 -7.65 3.62 1.62
C PHE A 101 -8.45 4.17 0.44
N ARG A 102 -7.97 5.28 -0.12
CA ARG A 102 -8.46 5.83 -1.40
C ARG A 102 -7.35 5.76 -2.42
N LEU A 103 -7.68 5.39 -3.65
CA LEU A 103 -6.72 5.20 -4.72
C LEU A 103 -6.43 6.56 -5.37
N ILE A 104 -5.15 6.91 -5.47
CA ILE A 104 -4.72 8.13 -6.15
C ILE A 104 -4.47 7.83 -7.63
N TYR A 105 -3.53 6.92 -7.91
CA TYR A 105 -3.16 6.45 -9.24
C TYR A 105 -2.74 4.99 -9.19
N TYR A 106 -2.83 4.31 -10.33
CA TYR A 106 -2.16 3.05 -10.56
C TYR A 106 -1.58 2.98 -11.96
N SER A 107 -0.74 1.99 -12.20
CA SER A 107 -0.06 1.76 -13.47
C SER A 107 0.09 0.27 -13.67
N ILE A 108 -0.40 -0.28 -14.80
CA ILE A 108 -0.32 -1.72 -15.08
C ILE A 108 1.05 -2.08 -15.66
N THR A 109 1.55 -1.23 -16.56
CA THR A 109 2.87 -1.35 -17.19
C THR A 109 3.53 0.01 -17.27
N GLU A 110 4.79 0.03 -17.68
CA GLU A 110 5.54 1.26 -17.96
C GLU A 110 4.77 2.16 -18.92
N ASN A 111 4.80 3.47 -18.63
CA ASN A 111 4.11 4.53 -19.36
C ASN A 111 2.57 4.42 -19.44
N ASP A 112 1.96 3.43 -18.79
CA ASP A 112 0.51 3.34 -18.61
C ASP A 112 0.12 3.92 -17.24
N ILE A 113 -0.63 5.02 -17.25
CA ILE A 113 -1.07 5.73 -16.05
C ILE A 113 -2.59 5.75 -15.99
N GLN A 114 -3.13 5.26 -14.89
CA GLN A 114 -4.56 5.13 -14.65
C GLN A 114 -4.97 5.90 -13.40
N LYS A 115 -6.06 6.66 -13.48
CA LYS A 115 -6.54 7.53 -12.39
C LYS A 115 -7.37 6.74 -11.38
N GLY A 116 -7.14 7.01 -10.10
CA GLY A 116 -8.00 6.56 -9.00
C GLY A 116 -9.15 7.53 -8.72
N ASP A 117 -9.84 7.33 -7.60
CA ASP A 117 -10.91 8.20 -7.12
C ASP A 117 -10.40 9.52 -6.50
N LEU A 118 -9.11 9.59 -6.16
CA LEU A 118 -8.47 10.75 -5.55
C LEU A 118 -7.21 11.18 -6.32
N PHE A 119 -7.36 11.46 -7.61
CA PHE A 119 -6.23 11.81 -8.49
C PHE A 119 -5.93 13.32 -8.55
N GLU A 120 -6.87 14.18 -8.17
CA GLU A 120 -6.71 15.64 -8.29
C GLU A 120 -5.64 16.19 -7.33
N GLY A 121 -4.80 17.10 -7.85
CA GLY A 121 -3.68 17.67 -7.09
C GLY A 121 -2.46 16.75 -6.95
N TYR A 122 -2.47 15.62 -7.65
CA TYR A 122 -1.40 14.64 -7.69
C TYR A 122 -0.99 14.33 -9.13
N ASP A 123 0.25 13.89 -9.28
CA ASP A 123 0.89 13.54 -10.53
C ASP A 123 1.81 12.33 -10.32
N VAL A 124 2.01 11.50 -11.33
CA VAL A 124 2.82 10.26 -11.24
C VAL A 124 3.57 10.02 -12.54
N SER A 125 4.67 9.26 -12.46
CA SER A 125 5.34 8.73 -13.65
C SER A 125 5.69 7.25 -13.48
N ARG A 126 5.69 6.50 -14.58
CA ARG A 126 6.08 5.09 -14.62
C ARG A 126 7.05 4.82 -15.77
N GLU A 127 8.18 5.51 -15.77
CA GLU A 127 9.18 5.37 -16.83
C GLU A 127 9.92 4.02 -16.76
N LYS A 128 10.05 3.46 -15.55
CA LYS A 128 10.76 2.20 -15.29
C LYS A 128 9.90 1.29 -14.42
N LYS A 129 9.87 0.00 -14.73
CA LYS A 129 9.08 -1.00 -13.98
C LYS A 129 9.22 -0.92 -12.45
N PRO A 130 10.43 -0.80 -11.88
CA PRO A 130 10.59 -0.80 -10.43
C PRO A 130 10.08 0.47 -9.75
N PHE A 131 9.96 1.58 -10.48
CA PHE A 131 9.75 2.92 -9.91
C PHE A 131 8.38 3.47 -10.23
N PHE A 132 7.71 4.02 -9.24
CA PHE A 132 6.43 4.72 -9.40
C PHE A 132 6.36 5.93 -8.45
N PRO A 133 7.04 7.05 -8.74
CA PRO A 133 6.97 8.25 -7.91
C PRO A 133 5.58 8.89 -7.93
N LEU A 134 5.17 9.45 -6.79
CA LEU A 134 3.98 10.28 -6.62
C LEU A 134 4.39 11.71 -6.26
N THR A 135 3.93 12.67 -7.05
CA THR A 135 4.16 14.08 -6.81
C THR A 135 2.87 14.77 -6.40
N VAL A 136 2.90 15.42 -5.24
CA VAL A 136 1.89 16.42 -4.83
C VAL A 136 2.21 17.70 -5.59
N THR A 137 1.32 18.13 -6.48
CA THR A 137 1.62 19.21 -7.43
C THR A 137 1.74 20.57 -6.74
N SER A 138 0.93 20.80 -5.71
CA SER A 138 0.97 21.99 -4.87
C SER A 138 0.45 21.66 -3.48
N ALA A 139 1.36 21.53 -2.51
CA ALA A 139 1.05 21.00 -1.19
C ALA A 139 0.06 21.89 -0.42
N GLN A 140 -0.99 21.27 0.10
CA GLN A 140 -1.99 21.92 0.95
C GLN A 140 -2.15 21.21 2.29
N LYS A 141 -2.62 21.92 3.33
CA LYS A 141 -2.86 21.34 4.66
C LYS A 141 -3.85 20.18 4.63
N ASN A 142 -4.85 20.23 3.75
CA ASN A 142 -5.82 19.15 3.56
C ASN A 142 -5.22 17.91 2.84
N GLN A 143 -3.96 17.96 2.40
CA GLN A 143 -3.22 16.83 1.84
C GLN A 143 -2.25 16.20 2.85
N THR A 144 -2.23 16.67 4.11
CA THR A 144 -1.52 15.99 5.19
C THR A 144 -2.22 14.68 5.54
N ALA A 145 -1.60 13.56 5.16
CA ALA A 145 -2.15 12.22 5.32
C ALA A 145 -1.02 11.17 5.25
N VAL A 146 -1.39 9.90 5.42
CA VAL A 146 -0.50 8.78 5.15
C VAL A 146 -0.61 8.41 3.67
N TYR A 147 0.52 8.24 3.00
CA TYR A 147 0.63 7.85 1.59
C TYR A 147 1.31 6.50 1.49
N LEU A 148 0.71 5.56 0.77
CA LEU A 148 1.13 4.17 0.72
C LEU A 148 1.30 3.72 -0.72
N CYS A 149 2.43 3.08 -1.00
CA CYS A 149 2.69 2.44 -2.28
C CYS A 149 2.50 0.93 -2.16
N ALA A 150 1.92 0.33 -3.21
CA ALA A 150 1.76 -1.11 -3.34
C ALA A 150 2.13 -1.57 -4.75
N SER A 151 2.39 -2.87 -4.92
CA SER A 151 2.65 -3.48 -6.23
C SER A 151 2.05 -4.88 -6.32
N SER A 152 1.68 -5.33 -7.51
CA SER A 152 1.17 -6.67 -7.76
C SER A 152 1.54 -7.19 -9.15
N VAL A 153 1.58 -8.51 -9.32
CA VAL A 153 1.63 -9.14 -10.66
C VAL A 153 0.44 -8.65 -11.50
N ALA A 154 0.63 -8.35 -12.80
CA ALA A 154 -0.49 -8.03 -13.67
C ALA A 154 -1.48 -9.20 -13.67
N GLN A 155 -2.73 -8.97 -13.28
CA GLN A 155 -3.78 -9.99 -13.36
C GLN A 155 -4.56 -9.76 -14.67
N TRP A 156 -4.58 -10.77 -15.55
CA TRP A 156 -5.50 -10.82 -16.71
C TRP A 156 -6.96 -11.11 -16.31
N SER A 157 -7.21 -11.41 -15.05
CA SER A 157 -8.54 -11.59 -14.48
C SER A 157 -9.02 -10.33 -13.78
N THR A 158 -10.33 -10.09 -13.77
CA THR A 158 -11.08 -9.05 -13.03
C THR A 158 -10.87 -9.03 -11.50
N ALA A 159 -9.89 -9.77 -11.00
CA ALA A 159 -9.55 -9.88 -9.60
C ALA A 159 -8.49 -8.85 -9.21
N THR A 160 -8.87 -7.91 -8.35
CA THR A 160 -7.97 -6.94 -7.74
C THR A 160 -7.07 -7.63 -6.68
N SER A 161 -6.00 -6.97 -6.23
CA SER A 161 -5.19 -7.44 -5.09
C SER A 161 -5.66 -6.76 -3.79
N SER A 162 -5.48 -7.43 -2.65
CA SER A 162 -5.96 -6.98 -1.34
C SER A 162 -4.84 -6.49 -0.42
N LEU A 163 -4.98 -5.30 0.17
CA LEU A 163 -4.03 -4.69 1.09
C LEU A 163 -4.49 -4.84 2.55
N CYS A 164 -3.73 -5.54 3.42
CA CYS A 164 -4.01 -5.66 4.85
C CYS A 164 -2.95 -4.90 5.69
N ILE A 165 -3.37 -4.03 6.62
CA ILE A 165 -2.48 -3.20 7.46
C ILE A 165 -2.72 -3.51 8.96
N ASN A 166 -1.71 -3.27 9.81
CA ASN A 166 -1.73 -3.33 11.28
C ASN A 166 -1.36 -4.70 11.89
N VAL A 167 -0.25 -5.31 11.47
CA VAL A 167 0.30 -6.50 12.14
C VAL A 167 1.19 -6.15 13.35
N PRO A 168 0.92 -6.67 14.57
CA PRO A 168 1.78 -6.51 15.75
C PRO A 168 3.17 -7.15 15.58
N LYS A 169 4.15 -6.67 16.35
CA LYS A 169 5.56 -7.10 16.28
C LYS A 169 5.82 -8.60 16.57
N SER A 170 4.87 -9.32 17.14
CA SER A 170 5.04 -10.71 17.58
C SER A 170 4.56 -11.77 16.57
N CYS A 171 4.09 -11.39 15.39
CA CYS A 171 3.71 -12.35 14.36
C CYS A 171 4.97 -12.85 13.62
N SER A 172 5.58 -13.92 14.13
CA SER A 172 6.42 -14.82 13.34
C SER A 172 5.52 -15.91 12.76
N PRO A 173 5.52 -16.17 11.45
CA PRO A 173 4.82 -17.31 10.90
C PRO A 173 5.65 -18.55 11.19
N TYR A 174 5.09 -19.48 11.95
CA TYR A 174 5.26 -20.88 11.57
C TYR A 174 4.51 -21.11 10.26
#